data_AF-A0A2V5PSC3-F1
#
_entry.id   AF-A0A2V5PSC3-F1
#
_cell.length_a   1.000
_cell.length_b   1.000
_cell.length_c   1.000
_cell.angle_alpha   90.00
_cell.angle_beta   90.00
_cell.angle_gamma   90.00
#
_symmetry.space_group_name_H-M   'P 1'
#
loop_
_entity.id
_entity.type
_entity.pdbx_description
1 polymer ?
#
loop_
_entity_poly.entity_id
_entity_poly.type
_entity_poly.pdbx_seq_one_letter_code
_entity_poly.pdbx_strand_id
1 'polypeptide(L)'
;MMTNRSRVVLYTGVTNDLQRRVWEHKNGTVRGFTKRYKLDRLVYYENYRDIRDAITREKEIKGWRREKKNALVATLNPSWKDLGQELFNPGR
;
A
#
# COMPACT_ATOMS: atom_id res chain seq x y z
N MET A 1 -1.46 1.28 0.74
CA MET A 1 -2.10 0.14 0.05
C MET A 1 -1.08 -0.52 -0.87
N MET A 2 -0.87 -1.83 -0.68
CA MET A 2 0.07 -2.63 -1.47
C MET A 2 -0.68 -3.67 -2.30
N THR A 3 -0.08 -4.08 -3.42
CA THR A 3 -0.67 -5.06 -4.33
C THR A 3 0.40 -5.92 -4.98
N ASN A 4 -0.02 -6.96 -5.70
CA ASN A 4 0.85 -7.80 -6.50
C ASN A 4 0.88 -7.36 -7.97
N ARG A 5 1.79 -7.91 -8.76
CA ARG A 5 1.92 -7.59 -10.20
C ARG A 5 0.61 -7.69 -10.99
N SER A 6 -0.23 -8.67 -10.68
CA SER A 6 -1.53 -8.90 -11.34
C SER A 6 -2.66 -8.03 -10.79
N ARG A 7 -2.41 -7.21 -9.76
CA ARG A 7 -3.36 -6.31 -9.08
C ARG A 7 -4.59 -7.00 -8.46
N VAL A 8 -4.56 -8.33 -8.33
CA VAL A 8 -5.71 -9.13 -7.86
C VAL A 8 -5.96 -8.89 -6.37
N VAL A 9 -4.89 -8.80 -5.58
CA VAL A 9 -4.98 -8.63 -4.12
C VAL A 9 -4.61 -7.22 -3.74
N LEU A 10 -5.46 -6.55 -2.96
CA LEU A 10 -5.13 -5.28 -2.31
C LEU A 10 -4.98 -5.49 -0.82
N TYR A 11 -3.83 -5.08 -0.31
CA TYR A 11 -3.53 -5.04 1.11
C TYR A 11 -3.57 -3.61 1.61
N THR A 12 -4.35 -3.37 2.68
CA THR A 12 -4.44 -2.08 3.36
C THR A 12 -3.92 -2.25 4.78
N GLY A 13 -3.03 -1.34 5.18
CA GLY A 13 -2.30 -1.40 6.44
C GLY A 13 -1.93 0.00 6.92
N VAL A 14 -1.80 0.18 8.23
CA VAL A 14 -1.16 1.36 8.86
C VAL A 14 0.29 1.02 9.24
N THR A 15 1.18 2.00 9.13
CA THR A 15 2.57 1.92 9.59
C THR A 15 3.03 3.31 10.01
N ASN A 16 3.94 3.37 10.98
CA ASN A 16 4.66 4.60 11.35
C ASN A 16 5.89 4.84 10.47
N ASP A 17 6.32 3.83 9.71
CA ASP A 17 7.42 3.89 8.77
C ASP A 17 7.01 3.23 7.45
N LEU A 18 6.74 4.05 6.44
CA LEU A 18 6.29 3.59 5.13
C LEU A 18 7.41 2.91 4.35
N GLN A 19 8.63 3.46 4.39
CA GLN A 19 9.78 2.93 3.66
C GLN A 19 10.15 1.54 4.17
N ARG A 20 10.29 1.37 5.49
CA ARG A 20 10.55 0.06 6.11
C ARG A 20 9.47 -0.95 5.74
N ARG A 21 8.19 -0.57 5.83
CA ARG A 21 7.06 -1.46 5.49
C ARG A 21 7.10 -1.91 4.03
N VAL A 22 7.34 -1.00 3.10
CA VAL A 22 7.44 -1.35 1.68
C VAL A 22 8.63 -2.26 1.44
N TRP A 23 9.78 -1.97 2.06
CA TRP A 23 10.98 -2.79 1.94
C TRP A 23 10.76 -4.21 2.47
N GLU A 24 10.13 -4.37 3.63
CA GLU A 24 9.79 -5.67 4.22
C GLU A 24 8.91 -6.52 3.30
N HIS A 25 7.91 -5.90 2.66
CA HIS A 25 7.01 -6.58 1.73
C HIS A 25 7.71 -6.94 0.42
N LYS A 26 8.54 -6.04 -0.13
CA LYS A 26 9.33 -6.29 -1.35
C LYS A 26 10.35 -7.42 -1.17
N ASN A 27 11.02 -7.47 -0.03
CA ASN A 27 12.04 -8.48 0.25
C ASN A 27 11.46 -9.78 0.81
N GLY A 28 10.15 -9.84 1.04
CA GLY A 28 9.48 -11.04 1.58
C GLY A 28 9.98 -11.42 2.98
N THR A 29 10.53 -10.45 3.72
CA THR A 29 11.13 -10.64 5.05
C THR A 29 10.06 -10.98 6.10
N VAL A 30 8.81 -10.62 5.85
CA VAL A 30 7.65 -11.06 6.65
C VAL A 30 7.22 -12.44 6.16
N ARG A 31 7.52 -13.49 6.94
CA ARG A 31 6.98 -14.86 6.71
C ARG A 31 5.45 -14.82 6.81
N GLY A 32 4.73 -15.28 5.77
CA GLY A 32 3.26 -15.40 5.79
C GLY A 32 2.56 -15.02 4.48
N PHE A 33 1.34 -14.49 4.60
CA PHE A 33 0.42 -14.13 3.49
C PHE A 33 1.07 -13.23 2.42
N THR A 34 1.89 -12.28 2.85
CA THR A 34 2.62 -11.33 1.98
C THR A 34 3.61 -12.02 1.05
N LYS A 35 4.31 -13.06 1.52
CA LYS A 35 5.19 -13.91 0.70
C LYS A 35 4.40 -14.78 -0.29
N ARG A 36 3.23 -15.29 0.12
CA ARG A 36 2.36 -16.13 -0.73
C ARG A 36 1.78 -15.35 -1.93
N TYR A 37 1.39 -14.11 -1.72
CA TYR A 37 0.75 -13.29 -2.76
C TYR A 37 1.69 -12.31 -3.48
N LYS A 38 2.96 -12.23 -3.08
CA LYS A 38 3.98 -11.31 -3.64
C LYS A 38 3.44 -9.88 -3.70
N LEU A 39 3.03 -9.35 -2.56
CA LEU A 39 2.52 -7.97 -2.44
C LEU A 39 3.68 -6.97 -2.48
N ASP A 40 4.28 -6.81 -3.65
CA ASP A 40 5.57 -6.12 -3.84
C ASP A 40 5.44 -4.69 -4.38
N ARG A 41 4.22 -4.21 -4.65
CA ARG A 41 3.98 -2.88 -5.25
C ARG A 41 3.21 -1.98 -4.32
N LEU A 42 3.76 -0.81 -4.00
CA LEU A 42 3.02 0.25 -3.34
C LEU A 42 2.25 1.03 -4.40
N VAL A 43 0.93 1.10 -4.29
CA VAL A 43 0.10 1.80 -5.30
C VAL A 43 -0.61 3.03 -4.73
N TYR A 44 -0.69 3.16 -3.41
CA TYR A 44 -1.35 4.27 -2.75
C TYR A 44 -0.86 4.42 -1.31
N TYR A 45 -0.77 5.63 -0.78
CA TYR A 45 -0.54 5.91 0.63
C TYR A 45 -1.19 7.25 1.01
N GLU A 46 -1.53 7.40 2.28
CA GLU A 46 -2.00 8.65 2.89
C GLU A 46 -1.18 8.85 4.17
N ASN A 47 -0.81 10.10 4.48
CA ASN A 47 -0.11 10.46 5.70
C ASN A 47 -1.06 11.21 6.65
N TYR A 48 -1.01 10.86 7.93
CA TYR A 48 -1.83 11.44 8.98
C TYR A 48 -0.95 11.91 10.14
N ARG A 49 -1.35 13.00 10.81
CA ARG A 49 -0.65 13.50 12.01
C ARG A 49 -1.03 12.73 13.27
N ASP A 50 -2.27 12.24 13.36
CA ASP A 50 -2.75 11.41 14.45
C ASP A 50 -2.89 9.94 13.99
N ILE A 51 -2.41 9.03 14.82
CA ILE A 51 -2.53 7.58 14.61
C ILE A 51 -3.99 7.12 14.63
N ARG A 52 -4.87 7.78 15.39
CA ARG A 52 -6.30 7.46 15.47
C ARG A 52 -7.01 7.71 14.14
N ASP A 53 -6.64 8.79 13.46
CA ASP A 53 -7.17 9.11 12.12
C ASP A 53 -6.71 8.05 11.11
N ALA A 54 -5.42 7.70 11.14
CA ALA A 54 -4.87 6.65 10.28
C ALA A 54 -5.57 5.29 10.49
N ILE A 55 -5.83 4.89 11.74
CA ILE A 55 -6.51 3.63 12.09
C ILE A 55 -7.97 3.66 11.65
N THR A 56 -8.68 4.77 11.90
CA THR A 56 -10.09 4.93 11.49
C THR A 56 -10.19 4.81 9.97
N ARG A 57 -9.32 5.52 9.25
CA ARG A 57 -9.24 5.45 7.80
C ARG A 57 -8.94 4.06 7.27
N GLU A 58 -8.00 3.35 7.89
CA GLU A 58 -7.66 1.98 7.51
C GLU A 58 -8.88 1.05 7.64
N LYS A 59 -9.64 1.16 8.73
CA LYS A 59 -10.87 0.39 8.95
C LYS A 59 -11.92 0.70 7.88
N GLU A 60 -12.15 1.98 7.56
CA GLU A 60 -13.06 2.38 6.49
C GLU A 60 -12.67 1.73 5.16
N ILE A 61 -11.41 1.91 4.74
CA ILE A 61 -10.92 1.39 3.47
C ILE A 61 -11.00 -0.14 3.46
N LYS A 62 -10.66 -0.83 4.56
CA LYS A 62 -10.76 -2.30 4.63
C LYS A 62 -12.17 -2.79 4.30
N GLY A 63 -13.20 -2.12 4.80
CA GLY A 63 -14.62 -2.43 4.55
C GLY A 63 -15.13 -2.09 3.15
N TRP A 64 -14.38 -1.34 2.34
CA TRP A 64 -14.83 -0.98 1.00
C TRP A 64 -14.78 -2.12 -0.01
N ARG A 65 -15.72 -2.05 -0.96
CA ARG A 65 -15.70 -2.87 -2.18
C ARG A 65 -14.46 -2.56 -3.03
N ARG A 66 -14.13 -3.49 -3.92
CA ARG A 66 -12.92 -3.43 -4.74
C ARG A 66 -12.91 -2.21 -5.67
N GLU A 67 -14.05 -1.85 -6.24
CA GLU A 67 -14.20 -0.73 -7.17
C GLU A 67 -13.88 0.60 -6.48
N LYS A 68 -14.39 0.80 -5.26
CA LYS A 68 -14.13 2.02 -4.49
C LYS A 68 -12.66 2.15 -4.09
N LYS A 69 -12.01 1.03 -3.75
CA LYS A 69 -10.55 1.00 -3.51
C LYS A 69 -9.77 1.36 -4.78
N ASN A 70 -10.19 0.83 -5.94
CA ASN A 70 -9.55 1.14 -7.22
C ASN A 70 -9.69 2.63 -7.58
N ALA A 71 -10.88 3.20 -7.38
CA ALA A 71 -11.13 4.63 -7.58
C ALA A 71 -10.24 5.48 -6.66
N LEU A 72 -10.09 5.11 -5.38
CA LEU A 72 -9.19 5.80 -4.46
C LEU A 72 -7.73 5.75 -4.95
N VAL A 73 -7.24 4.57 -5.36
CA VAL A 73 -5.88 4.45 -5.92
C VAL A 73 -5.71 5.36 -7.13
N ALA A 74 -6.69 5.41 -8.02
CA ALA A 74 -6.64 6.22 -9.23
C ALA A 74 -6.56 7.74 -8.96
N THR A 75 -7.01 8.23 -7.80
CA THR A 75 -6.90 9.66 -7.44
C THR A 75 -5.45 10.14 -7.30
N LEU A 76 -4.57 9.27 -6.80
CA LEU A 76 -3.15 9.56 -6.59
C LEU A 76 -2.27 8.95 -7.69
N ASN A 77 -2.67 7.77 -8.18
CA ASN A 77 -1.86 6.92 -9.04
C ASN A 77 -2.71 6.31 -10.16
N PRO A 78 -3.15 7.12 -11.14
CA PRO A 78 -4.03 6.66 -12.23
C PRO A 78 -3.37 5.60 -13.12
N SER A 79 -2.04 5.62 -13.23
CA SER A 79 -1.26 4.64 -13.98
C SER A 79 -0.93 3.36 -13.18
N TRP A 80 -1.26 3.34 -11.89
CA TRP A 80 -1.00 2.22 -10.98
C TRP A 80 0.48 1.77 -11.01
N LYS A 81 1.38 2.76 -11.02
CA LYS A 81 2.83 2.58 -10.90
C LYS A 81 3.18 2.10 -9.49
N ASP A 82 4.37 1.50 -9.35
CA ASP A 82 4.92 1.18 -8.04
C ASP A 82 5.56 2.43 -7.44
N LEU A 83 4.80 3.13 -6.60
CA LEU A 83 5.24 4.32 -5.86
C LEU A 83 6.39 4.01 -4.90
N GLY A 84 6.60 2.72 -4.57
CA GLY A 84 7.73 2.31 -3.76
C GLY A 84 9.07 2.62 -4.43
N GLN A 85 9.14 2.64 -5.77
CA GLN A 85 10.39 2.98 -6.46
C GLN A 85 10.77 4.45 -6.25
N GLU A 86 9.78 5.34 -6.25
CA GLU A 86 9.96 6.78 -6.01
C GLU A 86 10.34 7.04 -4.54
N LEU A 87 9.76 6.30 -3.59
CA LEU A 87 10.08 6.43 -2.16
C LEU A 87 11.53 6.05 -1.80
N PHE A 88 12.16 5.11 -2.53
CA PHE A 88 13.54 4.70 -2.27
C PHE A 88 14.56 5.45 -3.12
N ASN A 89 14.11 6.26 -4.09
CA ASN A 89 14.99 7.05 -4.94
C ASN A 89 14.42 8.46 -5.16
N PRO A 90 14.43 9.32 -4.13
CA PRO A 90 13.78 10.63 -4.16
C PRO A 90 14.47 11.68 -5.06
N GLY A 91 15.45 11.28 -5.89
CA GLY A 91 16.35 12.18 -6.62
C GLY A 91 16.38 12.00 -8.14
N ARG A 92 15.22 11.82 -8.78
CA ARG A 92 15.09 12.05 -10.24
C ARG A 92 14.14 13.21 -10.51
#